data_AF-X0SU55-F1
#
_entry.id   AF-X0SU55-F1
#
_cell.length_a   1.000
_cell.length_b   1.000
_cell.length_c   1.000
_cell.angle_alpha   90.00
_cell.angle_beta   90.00
_cell.angle_gamma   90.00
#
_symmetry.space_group_name_H-M   'P 1'
#
loop_
_entity.id
_entity.type
_entity.pdbx_description
1 polymer ?
#
loop_
_entity_poly.entity_id
_entity_poly.type
_entity_poly.pdbx_seq_one_letter_code
_entity_poly.pdbx_strand_id
1 'polypeptide(L)'
;MIKSKQDKKRIFRELASLMTEQRNINTMDIDTRSTKEIIKLINEDDKKVAYAVEKEISYIANAVEIIVECFKKGGRLFYTGAGTSGRLGVLDAAECPPTFGTNPEMVQGIIAGGK
;
A
#
# COMPACT_ATOMS: atom_id res chain seq x y z
N MET A 1 -12.75 18.17 -12.12
CA MET A 1 -14.13 17.74 -12.51
C MET A 1 -14.08 17.17 -13.93
N ILE A 2 -14.54 15.93 -14.13
CA ILE A 2 -14.60 15.25 -15.44
C ILE A 2 -15.72 15.88 -16.27
N LYS A 3 -15.40 16.53 -17.40
CA LYS A 3 -16.34 17.43 -18.09
C LYS A 3 -17.11 16.78 -19.26
N SER A 4 -16.67 15.65 -19.82
CA SER A 4 -17.34 15.02 -20.98
C SER A 4 -17.45 13.48 -20.94
N LYS A 5 -18.36 12.91 -21.76
CA LYS A 5 -18.46 11.45 -22.00
C LYS A 5 -17.16 10.86 -22.58
N GLN A 6 -16.40 11.66 -23.32
CA GLN A 6 -15.14 11.26 -23.93
C GLN A 6 -14.03 11.13 -22.88
N ASP A 7 -14.01 12.04 -21.90
CA ASP A 7 -13.10 11.98 -20.75
C ASP A 7 -13.36 10.76 -19.88
N LYS A 8 -14.63 10.43 -19.64
CA LYS A 8 -15.00 9.19 -18.91
C LYS A 8 -14.52 7.94 -19.62
N LYS A 9 -14.68 7.85 -20.95
CA LYS A 9 -14.17 6.73 -21.76
C LYS A 9 -12.64 6.66 -21.78
N ARG A 10 -11.95 7.79 -21.65
CA ARG A 10 -10.48 7.81 -21.53
C ARG A 10 -10.04 7.25 -20.18
N ILE A 11 -10.57 7.80 -19.08
CA ILE A 11 -10.25 7.38 -17.72
C ILE A 11 -10.56 5.90 -17.51
N PHE A 12 -11.71 5.42 -18.01
CA PHE A 12 -12.04 4.00 -17.90
C PHE A 12 -11.00 3.09 -18.58
N ARG A 13 -10.49 3.49 -19.75
CA ARG A 13 -9.44 2.74 -20.45
C ARG A 13 -8.10 2.81 -19.72
N GLU A 14 -7.76 3.96 -19.15
CA GLU A 14 -6.57 4.12 -18.30
C GLU A 14 -6.65 3.20 -17.09
N LEU A 15 -7.75 3.22 -16.34
CA LEU A 15 -7.97 2.34 -15.18
C LEU A 15 -7.91 0.85 -15.57
N ALA A 16 -8.61 0.45 -16.64
CA ALA A 16 -8.61 -0.94 -17.10
C ALA A 16 -7.22 -1.46 -17.52
N SER A 17 -6.27 -0.57 -17.80
CA SER A 17 -4.89 -0.94 -18.11
C SER A 17 -4.01 -1.16 -16.88
N LEU A 18 -4.41 -0.64 -15.71
CA LEU A 18 -3.65 -0.78 -14.46
C LEU A 18 -3.72 -2.22 -13.97
N MET A 19 -2.59 -2.80 -13.62
CA MET A 19 -2.52 -4.17 -13.09
C MET A 19 -3.41 -4.38 -11.86
N THR A 20 -3.53 -3.38 -10.98
CA THR A 20 -4.34 -3.44 -9.76
C THR A 20 -5.84 -3.51 -10.03
N GLU A 21 -6.29 -3.09 -11.21
CA GLU A 21 -7.70 -3.08 -11.63
C GLU A 21 -8.03 -4.26 -12.56
N GLN A 22 -7.04 -5.10 -12.90
CA GLN A 22 -7.25 -6.29 -13.72
C GLN A 22 -7.86 -7.43 -12.90
N ARG A 23 -8.59 -8.30 -13.60
CA ARG A 23 -9.14 -9.51 -13.00
C ARG A 23 -8.06 -10.59 -12.89
N ASN A 24 -7.96 -11.21 -11.72
CA ASN A 24 -7.11 -12.39 -11.55
C ASN A 24 -7.78 -13.62 -12.18
N ILE A 25 -7.17 -14.14 -13.25
CA ILE A 25 -7.59 -15.34 -14.00
C ILE A 25 -7.84 -16.55 -13.09
N ASN A 26 -7.07 -16.71 -12.01
CA ASN A 26 -7.20 -17.86 -11.11
C ASN A 26 -8.44 -17.80 -10.20
N THR A 27 -9.16 -16.68 -10.21
CA THR A 27 -10.30 -16.40 -9.30
C THR A 27 -11.57 -16.02 -10.05
N MET A 28 -11.66 -16.34 -11.34
CA MET A 28 -12.78 -15.93 -12.19
C MET A 28 -14.14 -16.51 -11.75
N ASP A 29 -14.13 -17.63 -11.03
CA ASP A 29 -15.30 -18.34 -10.50
C ASP A 29 -15.36 -18.36 -8.96
N ILE A 30 -14.64 -17.47 -8.29
CA ILE A 30 -14.46 -17.45 -6.83
C ILE A 30 -15.77 -17.40 -6.03
N ASP A 31 -16.83 -16.80 -6.60
CA ASP A 31 -18.16 -16.67 -6.00
C ASP A 31 -18.97 -17.97 -5.96
N THR A 32 -18.54 -18.99 -6.72
CA THR A 32 -19.19 -20.32 -6.78
C THR A 32 -18.40 -21.42 -6.08
N ARG A 33 -17.21 -21.10 -5.57
CA ARG A 33 -16.32 -22.04 -4.87
C ARG A 33 -16.77 -22.30 -3.44
N SER A 34 -16.36 -23.43 -2.88
CA SER A 34 -16.51 -23.67 -1.43
C SER A 34 -15.65 -22.71 -0.62
N THR A 35 -16.04 -22.42 0.61
CA THR A 35 -15.26 -21.56 1.53
C THR A 35 -13.81 -22.01 1.68
N LYS A 36 -13.55 -23.32 1.74
CA LYS A 36 -12.20 -23.88 1.85
C LYS A 36 -11.36 -23.58 0.60
N GLU A 37 -11.96 -23.65 -0.58
CA GLU A 37 -11.26 -23.31 -1.83
C GLU A 37 -11.00 -21.81 -1.92
N ILE A 38 -11.95 -20.96 -1.54
CA ILE A 38 -11.76 -19.49 -1.50
C ILE A 38 -10.57 -19.13 -0.60
N ILE A 39 -10.52 -19.67 0.62
CA ILE A 39 -9.41 -19.41 1.55
C ILE A 39 -8.07 -19.88 0.96
N LYS A 40 -8.05 -21.05 0.30
CA LYS A 40 -6.83 -21.53 -0.38
C LYS A 40 -6.40 -20.59 -1.50
N LEU A 41 -7.32 -20.14 -2.34
CA LEU A 41 -7.02 -19.22 -3.44
C LEU A 41 -6.43 -17.90 -2.93
N ILE A 42 -7.02 -17.32 -1.87
CA ILE A 42 -6.49 -16.11 -1.22
C ILE A 42 -5.08 -16.37 -0.69
N ASN A 43 -4.86 -17.48 0.03
CA ASN A 43 -3.56 -17.79 0.60
C ASN A 43 -2.48 -18.04 -0.48
N GLU A 44 -2.83 -18.64 -1.62
CA GLU A 44 -1.89 -18.79 -2.74
C GLU A 44 -1.48 -17.44 -3.34
N ASP A 45 -2.36 -16.44 -3.34
CA ASP A 45 -2.00 -15.08 -3.73
C ASP A 45 -1.16 -14.37 -2.65
N ASP A 46 -1.48 -14.54 -1.38
CA ASP A 46 -0.72 -13.94 -0.26
C ASP A 46 0.75 -14.35 -0.28
N LYS A 47 1.05 -15.62 -0.61
CA LYS A 47 2.43 -16.13 -0.73
C LYS A 47 3.26 -15.32 -1.73
N LYS A 48 2.62 -14.74 -2.75
CA LYS A 48 3.31 -13.96 -3.80
C LYS A 48 3.85 -12.64 -3.28
N VAL A 49 3.30 -12.11 -2.19
CA VAL A 49 3.67 -10.81 -1.62
C VAL A 49 5.14 -10.81 -1.20
N ALA A 50 5.59 -11.84 -0.47
CA ALA A 50 6.98 -11.91 -0.02
C ALA A 50 7.97 -11.91 -1.19
N TYR A 51 7.69 -12.68 -2.26
CA TYR A 51 8.52 -12.70 -3.46
C TYR A 51 8.49 -11.39 -4.24
N ALA A 52 7.39 -10.62 -4.18
CA ALA A 52 7.33 -9.29 -4.77
C ALA A 52 8.19 -8.30 -3.98
N VAL A 53 8.11 -8.32 -2.65
CA VAL A 53 8.94 -7.48 -1.76
C VAL A 53 10.43 -7.81 -1.91
N GLU A 54 10.77 -9.09 -2.04
CA GLU A 54 12.15 -9.54 -2.25
C GLU A 54 12.83 -8.85 -3.45
N LYS A 55 12.08 -8.66 -4.54
CA LYS A 55 12.60 -8.01 -5.75
C LYS A 55 12.87 -6.52 -5.55
N GLU A 56 12.25 -5.91 -4.55
CA GLU A 56 12.36 -4.47 -4.26
C GLU A 56 13.36 -4.14 -3.15
N ILE A 57 14.07 -5.14 -2.60
CA ILE A 57 15.01 -4.97 -1.47
C ILE A 57 16.01 -3.84 -1.73
N SER A 58 16.56 -3.72 -2.94
CA SER A 58 17.52 -2.64 -3.25
C SER A 58 16.91 -1.25 -3.15
N TYR A 59 15.66 -1.06 -3.58
CA TYR A 59 14.97 0.23 -3.46
C TYR A 59 14.56 0.53 -2.03
N ILE A 60 14.10 -0.49 -1.30
CA ILE A 60 13.77 -0.39 0.13
C ILE A 60 15.01 0.01 0.92
N ALA A 61 16.16 -0.62 0.68
CA ALA A 61 17.43 -0.29 1.33
C ALA A 61 17.83 1.18 1.07
N ASN A 62 17.74 1.65 -0.18
CA ASN A 62 18.01 3.05 -0.51
C ASN A 62 17.07 4.01 0.23
N ALA A 63 15.78 3.68 0.34
CA ALA A 63 14.83 4.50 1.10
C ALA A 63 15.21 4.56 2.59
N VAL A 64 15.58 3.42 3.19
CA VAL A 64 16.03 3.35 4.58
C VAL A 64 17.25 4.24 4.83
N GLU A 65 18.27 4.20 3.96
CA GLU A 65 19.46 5.05 4.09
C GLU A 65 19.10 6.55 4.07
N ILE A 66 18.21 6.97 3.17
CA ILE A 66 17.74 8.36 3.10
C ILE A 66 17.02 8.75 4.40
N ILE A 67 16.18 7.87 4.94
CA ILE A 67 15.42 8.12 6.17
C ILE A 67 16.37 8.20 7.38
N VAL A 68 17.36 7.31 7.49
CA VAL A 68 18.36 7.33 8.55
C VAL A 68 19.14 8.65 8.54
N GLU A 69 19.58 9.11 7.36
CA GLU A 69 20.27 10.39 7.23
C GLU A 69 19.37 11.58 7.55
N CYS A 70 18.07 11.50 7.25
CA CYS A 70 17.07 12.49 7.66
C CYS A 70 16.97 12.57 9.20
N PHE A 71 16.84 11.43 9.87
CA PHE A 71 16.73 11.36 11.33
C PHE A 71 17.98 11.87 12.05
N LYS A 72 19.19 11.53 11.56
CA LYS A 72 20.46 12.04 12.13
C LYS A 72 20.56 13.57 12.10
N LYS A 73 19.85 14.22 11.18
CA LYS A 73 19.78 15.69 11.05
C LYS A 73 18.60 16.30 11.82
N GLY A 74 17.91 15.52 12.65
CA GLY A 74 16.72 15.95 13.39
C GLY A 74 15.45 16.06 12.53
N GLY A 75 15.46 15.44 11.34
CA GLY A 75 14.30 15.37 10.45
C GLY A 75 13.24 14.37 10.91
N ARG A 76 12.18 14.23 10.11
CA ARG A 76 10.99 13.39 10.40
C ARG A 76 10.58 12.60 9.18
N LEU A 77 9.89 11.48 9.40
CA LEU A 77 9.29 10.66 8.35
C LEU A 77 7.78 10.87 8.30
N PHE A 78 7.24 11.10 7.12
CA PHE A 78 5.81 11.26 6.89
C PHE A 78 5.31 10.22 5.90
N TYR A 79 4.40 9.35 6.33
CA TYR A 79 3.60 8.53 5.44
C TYR A 79 2.37 9.31 5.01
N THR A 80 2.02 9.28 3.73
CA THR A 80 0.82 9.97 3.22
C THR A 80 0.01 9.04 2.33
N GLY A 81 -1.32 9.05 2.47
CA GLY A 81 -2.18 8.17 1.66
C GLY A 81 -3.67 8.37 1.88
N ALA A 82 -4.48 7.60 1.16
CA ALA A 82 -5.93 7.54 1.33
C ALA A 82 -6.37 6.11 1.64
N GLY A 83 -7.57 5.94 2.22
CA GLY A 83 -8.17 4.62 2.47
C GLY A 83 -7.23 3.69 3.23
N THR A 84 -7.07 2.45 2.73
CA THR A 84 -6.21 1.44 3.35
C THR A 84 -4.74 1.86 3.44
N SER A 85 -4.18 2.46 2.39
CA SER A 85 -2.77 2.90 2.38
C SER A 85 -2.49 3.95 3.44
N GLY A 86 -3.39 4.93 3.60
CA GLY A 86 -3.28 5.94 4.66
C GLY A 86 -3.35 5.32 6.06
N ARG A 87 -4.28 4.37 6.28
CA ARG A 87 -4.42 3.69 7.57
C ARG A 87 -3.20 2.83 7.94
N LEU A 88 -2.56 2.19 6.96
CA LEU A 88 -1.31 1.45 7.19
C LEU A 88 -0.17 2.39 7.60
N GLY A 89 -0.06 3.56 6.99
CA GLY A 89 0.92 4.57 7.41
C GLY A 89 0.68 5.12 8.82
N VAL A 90 -0.59 5.30 9.21
CA VAL A 90 -0.96 5.68 10.59
C VAL A 90 -0.63 4.55 11.58
N LEU A 91 -0.90 3.30 11.21
CA LEU A 91 -0.62 2.13 12.04
C LEU A 91 0.89 2.02 12.34
N ASP A 92 1.73 2.05 11.30
CA ASP A 92 3.20 1.94 11.44
C ASP A 92 3.78 3.09 12.30
N ALA A 93 3.34 4.32 12.04
CA ALA A 93 3.75 5.48 12.84
C ALA A 93 3.36 5.35 14.33
N ALA A 94 2.18 4.82 14.63
CA ALA A 94 1.70 4.64 16.00
C ALA A 94 2.49 3.58 16.79
N GLU A 95 3.11 2.62 16.10
CA GLU A 95 3.93 1.57 16.71
C GLU A 95 5.34 2.04 17.04
N CYS A 96 5.82 3.13 16.43
CA CYS A 96 7.19 3.63 16.61
C CYS A 96 7.51 4.10 18.05
N PRO A 97 6.66 4.88 18.75
CA PRO A 97 6.93 5.29 20.13
C PRO A 97 6.98 4.12 21.14
N PRO A 98 6.00 3.21 21.22
CA PRO A 98 6.06 2.11 22.18
C PRO A 98 7.13 1.05 21.85
N THR A 99 7.49 0.88 20.58
CA THR A 99 8.49 -0.13 20.18
C THR A 99 9.92 0.37 20.34
N PHE A 100 10.18 1.63 20.00
CA PHE A 100 11.55 2.17 19.94
C PHE A 100 11.82 3.33 20.90
N GLY A 101 10.83 3.76 21.69
CA GLY A 101 10.97 4.89 22.62
C GLY A 101 11.12 6.25 21.93
N THR A 102 10.69 6.37 20.68
CA THR A 102 10.83 7.58 19.87
C THR A 102 9.83 8.66 20.26
N ASN A 103 10.15 9.92 19.95
CA ASN A 103 9.17 11.01 20.04
C ASN A 103 8.05 10.76 18.99
N PRO A 104 6.76 10.86 19.35
CA PRO A 104 5.64 10.71 18.41
C PRO A 104 5.70 11.61 17.17
N GLU A 105 6.43 12.72 17.21
CA GLU A 105 6.60 13.58 16.05
C GLU A 105 7.61 13.03 15.02
N MET A 106 8.47 12.07 15.40
CA MET A 106 9.55 11.55 14.55
C MET A 106 9.03 10.81 13.31
N VAL A 107 7.93 10.07 13.46
CA VAL A 107 7.25 9.33 12.38
C VAL A 107 5.76 9.62 12.44
N GLN A 108 5.16 10.07 11.34
CA GLN A 108 3.75 10.47 11.30
C GLN A 108 3.02 9.92 10.06
N GLY A 109 1.80 9.43 10.26
CA GLY A 109 0.88 9.06 9.17
C GLY A 109 -0.14 10.18 8.89
N ILE A 110 -0.31 10.56 7.64
CA ILE A 110 -1.26 11.57 7.18
C ILE A 110 -2.24 10.92 6.20
N ILE A 111 -3.53 10.92 6.55
CA ILE A 111 -4.59 10.31 5.74
C ILE A 111 -5.51 11.35 5.09
N ALA A 112 -5.80 11.16 3.81
CA ALA A 112 -6.76 11.98 3.07
C ALA A 112 -8.17 11.88 3.69
N GLY A 113 -8.81 13.04 3.88
CA GLY A 113 -10.07 13.15 4.63
C GLY A 113 -9.89 13.61 6.08
N GLY A 114 -8.64 13.64 6.58
CA GLY A 114 -8.31 14.10 7.92
C GLY A 114 -8.56 13.06 9.02
N LYS A 115 -8.11 13.42 10.22
CA LYS A 115 -7.73 12.59 11.38
C LYS A 115 -6.44 11.83 11.19
#